data_AF-A0A838XUN2-F1
#
_entry.id   AF-A0A838XUN2-F1
#
_cell.length_a   1.000
_cell.length_b   1.000
_cell.length_c   1.000
_cell.angle_alpha   90.00
_cell.angle_beta   90.00
_cell.angle_gamma   90.00
#
_symmetry.space_group_name_H-M   'P 1'
#
loop_
_entity.id
_entity.type
_entity.pdbx_description
1 polymer ?
#
loop_
_entity_poly.entity_id
_entity_poly.type
_entity_poly.pdbx_seq_one_letter_code
_entity_poly.pdbx_strand_id
1 'polypeptide(L)'
;MKGSTLFYLVRLSALFVLGYSLWILSFILTNKPIEYVAWVSFTNQPLFQFSTTFAFLFILIHAFIGLWAVGTDYFTSRTLGFINPTLIRYADFIRGAYTIIFVALGILIVTTTLFIIWS
;
A
#
# COMPACT_ATOMS: atom_id res chain seq x y z
N MET A 1 12.93 -15.72 5.52
CA MET A 1 12.24 -15.02 6.63
C MET A 1 11.30 -16.01 7.31
N LYS A 2 11.13 -15.94 8.63
CA LYS A 2 10.13 -16.79 9.32
C LYS A 2 8.73 -16.29 8.99
N GLY A 3 7.78 -17.21 8.76
CA GLY A 3 6.38 -16.84 8.47
C GLY A 3 5.75 -15.96 9.58
N SER A 4 6.17 -16.14 10.82
CA SER A 4 5.77 -15.30 11.95
C SER A 4 6.18 -13.82 11.79
N THR A 5 7.34 -13.54 11.19
CA THR A 5 7.78 -12.15 10.93
C THR A 5 6.86 -11.47 9.93
N LEU A 6 6.53 -12.14 8.82
CA LEU A 6 5.58 -11.62 7.82
C LEU A 6 4.20 -11.41 8.43
N PHE A 7 3.77 -12.34 9.29
CA PHE A 7 2.52 -12.22 10.02
C PHE A 7 2.48 -10.92 10.82
N TYR A 8 3.45 -10.67 11.70
CA TYR A 8 3.47 -9.46 12.54
C TYR A 8 3.59 -8.18 11.72
N LEU A 9 4.43 -8.16 10.68
CA LEU A 9 4.60 -6.98 9.82
C LEU A 9 3.28 -6.52 9.20
N VAL A 10 2.46 -7.45 8.68
CA VAL A 10 1.16 -7.12 8.07
C VAL A 10 0.17 -6.56 9.09
N ARG A 11 0.16 -7.05 10.33
CA ARG A 11 -0.79 -6.58 11.36
C ARG A 11 -0.38 -5.23 11.92
N LEU A 12 0.90 -5.06 12.22
CA LEU A 12 1.42 -3.79 12.74
C LEU A 12 1.23 -2.66 11.71
N SER A 13 1.53 -2.92 10.44
CA SER A 13 1.28 -1.96 9.38
C SER A 13 -0.22 -1.66 9.22
N ALA A 14 -1.09 -2.67 9.27
CA ALA A 14 -2.54 -2.47 9.17
C ALA A 14 -3.10 -1.59 10.30
N LEU A 15 -2.65 -1.81 11.55
CA LEU A 15 -3.09 -1.01 12.70
C LEU A 15 -2.65 0.45 12.57
N PHE A 16 -1.43 0.70 12.13
CA PHE A 16 -0.95 2.06 11.90
C PHE A 16 -1.76 2.76 10.79
N VAL A 17 -1.96 2.09 9.65
CA VAL A 17 -2.73 2.63 8.53
C VAL A 17 -4.17 2.90 8.95
N LEU A 18 -4.81 2.01 9.70
CA LEU A 18 -6.15 2.22 10.24
C LEU A 18 -6.21 3.47 11.14
N GLY A 19 -5.26 3.62 12.06
CA GLY A 19 -5.19 4.79 12.94
C GLY A 19 -5.05 6.10 12.16
N TYR A 20 -4.15 6.11 11.17
CA TYR A 20 -3.98 7.26 10.27
C TYR A 20 -5.26 7.55 9.47
N SER A 21 -5.90 6.53 8.89
CA SER A 21 -7.17 6.70 8.15
C SER A 21 -8.29 7.25 9.02
N LEU A 22 -8.42 6.78 10.27
CA LEU A 22 -9.40 7.29 11.22
C LEU A 22 -9.13 8.75 11.61
N TRP A 23 -7.86 9.14 11.74
CA TRP A 23 -7.46 10.52 12.01
C TRP A 23 -7.84 11.46 10.86
N ILE A 24 -7.53 11.09 9.62
CA ILE A 24 -7.94 11.85 8.43
C ILE A 24 -9.48 11.91 8.31
N LEU A 25 -10.15 10.79 8.54
CA LEU A 25 -11.62 10.73 8.52
C LEU A 25 -12.23 11.66 9.58
N SER A 26 -11.65 11.72 10.78
CA SER A 26 -12.12 12.63 11.84
C SER A 26 -12.04 14.09 11.39
N PHE A 27 -10.95 14.50 10.74
CA PHE A 27 -10.83 15.85 10.17
C PHE A 27 -11.95 16.12 9.15
N ILE A 28 -12.17 15.20 8.19
CA ILE A 28 -13.21 15.32 7.15
C ILE A 28 -14.61 15.42 7.76
N LEU A 29 -14.89 14.65 8.82
CA LEU A 29 -16.21 14.62 9.45
C LEU A 29 -16.51 15.87 10.28
N THR A 30 -15.48 16.48 10.87
CA THR A 30 -15.61 17.65 11.76
C THR A 30 -15.49 18.99 11.03
N ASN A 31 -14.94 19.03 9.81
CA ASN A 31 -14.75 20.24 9.01
C ASN A 31 -15.61 20.18 7.73
N LYS A 32 -16.94 20.34 7.88
CA LYS A 32 -17.89 20.38 6.76
C LYS A 32 -18.50 21.78 6.59
N PRO A 33 -18.35 22.43 5.42
CA PRO A 33 -17.56 22.01 4.26
C PRO A 33 -16.05 22.05 4.53
N ILE A 34 -15.27 21.27 3.76
CA ILE A 34 -13.80 21.33 3.85
C ILE A 34 -13.34 22.61 3.15
N GLU A 35 -13.13 23.66 3.94
CA GLU A 35 -12.62 24.92 3.44
C GLU A 35 -11.10 24.86 3.20
N TYR A 36 -10.63 25.59 2.19
CA TYR A 36 -9.21 25.64 1.81
C TYR A 36 -8.30 26.01 2.98
N VAL A 37 -8.68 27.03 3.77
CA VAL A 37 -7.88 27.51 4.90
C VAL A 37 -7.73 26.44 5.99
N ALA A 38 -8.80 25.73 6.32
CA ALA A 38 -8.78 24.65 7.31
C ALA A 38 -7.92 23.47 6.82
N TRP A 39 -8.05 23.11 5.53
CA TRP A 39 -7.25 22.05 4.92
C TRP A 39 -5.75 22.37 4.97
N VAL A 40 -5.35 23.55 4.48
CA VAL A 40 -3.94 23.98 4.46
C VAL A 40 -3.37 24.06 5.87
N SER A 41 -4.15 24.57 6.84
CA SER A 41 -3.72 24.66 8.24
C SER A 41 -3.52 23.28 8.89
N PHE A 42 -4.25 22.26 8.44
CA PHE A 42 -4.10 20.89 8.89
C PHE A 42 -2.91 20.20 8.22
N THR A 43 -2.77 20.32 6.90
CA THR A 43 -1.74 19.62 6.14
C THR A 43 -0.33 20.20 6.30
N ASN A 44 -0.21 21.49 6.62
CA ASN A 44 1.08 22.15 6.86
C ASN A 44 1.68 21.84 8.25
N GLN A 45 0.99 21.07 9.09
CA GLN A 45 1.51 20.70 10.40
C GLN A 45 2.62 19.65 10.24
N PRO A 46 3.74 19.76 10.97
CA PRO A 46 4.78 18.73 10.97
C PRO A 46 4.23 17.34 11.31
N LEU A 47 3.25 17.27 12.22
CA LEU A 47 2.58 16.02 12.58
C LEU A 47 1.90 15.37 11.36
N PHE A 48 1.22 16.16 10.52
CA PHE A 48 0.61 15.66 9.29
C PHE A 48 1.66 15.14 8.32
N GLN A 49 2.73 15.92 8.09
CA GLN A 49 3.78 15.55 7.15
C GLN A 49 4.48 14.24 7.55
N PHE A 50 4.89 14.11 8.82
CA PHE A 50 5.51 12.89 9.32
C PHE A 50 4.53 11.71 9.36
N SER A 51 3.32 11.90 9.89
CA SER A 51 2.34 10.82 10.00
C SER A 51 1.93 10.28 8.64
N THR A 52 1.74 11.15 7.66
CA THR A 52 1.44 10.77 6.27
C THR A 52 2.62 10.01 5.65
N THR A 53 3.85 10.50 5.84
CA THR A 53 5.06 9.80 5.37
C THR A 53 5.12 8.37 5.93
N PHE A 54 4.96 8.19 7.24
CA PHE A 54 4.93 6.86 7.85
C PHE A 54 3.75 6.01 7.38
N ALA A 55 2.56 6.60 7.24
CA ALA A 55 1.39 5.87 6.76
C ALA A 55 1.64 5.25 5.38
N PHE A 56 2.25 6.00 4.46
CA PHE A 56 2.60 5.47 3.14
C PHE A 56 3.70 4.40 3.20
N LEU A 57 4.70 4.52 4.07
CA LEU A 57 5.69 3.44 4.29
C LEU A 57 5.03 2.16 4.81
N PHE A 58 4.10 2.27 5.76
CA PHE A 58 3.35 1.11 6.27
C PHE A 58 2.40 0.53 5.21
N ILE A 59 1.79 1.36 4.36
CA ILE A 59 1.02 0.90 3.19
C ILE A 59 1.92 0.08 2.27
N LEU A 60 3.15 0.52 1.98
CA LEU A 60 4.07 -0.27 1.16
C LEU A 60 4.37 -1.63 1.78
N ILE A 61 4.67 -1.69 3.07
CA ILE A 61 4.94 -2.96 3.76
C ILE A 61 3.71 -3.88 3.68
N HIS A 62 2.52 -3.33 3.99
CA HIS A 62 1.26 -4.07 3.96
C HIS A 62 0.95 -4.61 2.56
N ALA A 63 0.96 -3.71 1.57
CA ALA A 63 0.64 -4.03 0.19
C ALA A 63 1.67 -4.95 -0.45
N PHE A 64 2.96 -4.74 -0.22
CA PHE A 64 4.00 -5.60 -0.78
C PHE A 64 3.87 -7.04 -0.30
N ILE A 65 3.68 -7.26 1.01
CA ILE A 65 3.50 -8.63 1.55
C ILE A 65 2.20 -9.25 1.04
N GLY A 66 1.11 -8.49 1.01
CA GLY A 66 -0.19 -8.97 0.52
C GLY A 66 -0.18 -9.33 -0.97
N LEU A 67 0.38 -8.45 -1.81
CA LEU A 67 0.50 -8.67 -3.24
C LEU A 67 1.50 -9.78 -3.56
N TRP A 68 2.60 -9.88 -2.81
CA TRP A 68 3.51 -11.02 -2.93
C TRP A 68 2.78 -12.35 -2.68
N ALA A 69 1.97 -12.44 -1.61
CA ALA A 69 1.18 -13.63 -1.31
C ALA A 69 0.18 -13.96 -2.44
N VAL A 70 -0.55 -12.97 -2.96
CA VAL A 70 -1.42 -13.12 -4.13
C VAL A 70 -0.63 -13.68 -5.32
N GLY A 71 0.56 -13.14 -5.60
CA GLY A 71 1.40 -13.59 -6.70
C GLY A 71 1.88 -15.03 -6.55
N THR A 72 2.24 -15.45 -5.34
CA THR A 72 2.70 -16.83 -5.07
C THR A 72 1.57 -17.85 -5.02
N ASP A 73 0.34 -17.44 -4.71
CA ASP A 73 -0.80 -18.34 -4.59
C ASP A 73 -1.54 -18.50 -5.94
N TYR A 74 -1.72 -17.41 -6.67
CA TYR A 74 -2.56 -17.38 -7.87
C TYR A 74 -1.78 -17.48 -9.19
N PHE A 75 -0.55 -16.97 -9.27
CA PHE A 75 0.26 -17.01 -10.50
C PHE A 75 1.25 -18.17 -10.49
N THR A 76 0.72 -19.36 -10.24
CA THR A 76 1.46 -20.63 -10.31
C THR A 76 0.98 -21.46 -11.49
N SER A 77 1.85 -22.34 -12.00
CA SER A 77 1.48 -23.31 -13.04
C SER A 77 0.29 -24.17 -12.63
N ARG A 78 0.15 -24.51 -11.34
CA ARG A 78 -0.97 -25.27 -10.81
C ARG A 78 -2.28 -24.47 -10.89
N THR A 79 -2.30 -23.27 -10.32
CA THR A 79 -3.53 -22.46 -10.23
C THR A 79 -3.96 -21.97 -11.62
N LEU A 80 -3.02 -21.49 -12.44
CA LEU A 80 -3.31 -21.06 -13.80
C LEU A 80 -3.67 -22.23 -14.72
N GLY A 81 -3.07 -23.40 -14.52
CA GLY A 81 -3.40 -24.61 -15.27
C GLY A 81 -4.81 -25.13 -14.99
N PHE A 82 -5.31 -24.95 -13.76
CA PHE A 82 -6.71 -25.23 -13.43
C PHE A 82 -7.68 -24.32 -14.19
N ILE A 83 -7.30 -23.06 -14.42
CA ILE A 83 -8.11 -22.10 -15.19
C ILE A 83 -8.04 -22.41 -16.68
N ASN A 84 -6.83 -22.61 -17.22
CA ASN A 84 -6.62 -22.95 -18.62
C ASN A 84 -5.23 -23.61 -18.80
N PRO A 85 -5.14 -24.82 -19.38
CA PRO A 85 -3.86 -25.51 -19.62
C PRO A 85 -2.84 -24.68 -20.41
N THR A 86 -3.31 -23.78 -21.27
CA THR A 86 -2.48 -22.87 -22.09
C THR A 86 -1.77 -21.82 -21.25
N LEU A 87 -2.26 -21.49 -20.05
CA LEU A 87 -1.65 -20.48 -19.17
C LEU A 87 -0.46 -21.02 -18.37
N ILE A 88 -0.31 -22.35 -18.29
CA ILE A 88 0.80 -23.01 -17.58
C ILE A 88 2.16 -22.50 -18.07
N ARG A 89 2.33 -22.41 -19.40
CA ARG A 89 3.58 -21.94 -20.05
C ARG A 89 3.89 -20.46 -19.80
N TYR A 90 2.91 -19.67 -19.33
CA TYR A 90 3.06 -18.24 -19.09
C TYR A 90 3.07 -17.90 -17.59
N ALA A 91 2.99 -18.89 -16.69
CA ALA A 91 2.81 -18.65 -15.27
C ALA A 91 3.92 -17.76 -14.66
N ASP A 92 5.18 -18.07 -14.94
CA ASP A 92 6.31 -17.29 -14.43
C ASP A 92 6.41 -15.90 -15.06
N PHE A 93 6.04 -15.77 -16.34
CA PHE A 93 5.97 -14.48 -17.02
C PHE A 93 4.89 -13.59 -16.39
N ILE A 94 3.69 -14.13 -16.15
CA ILE A 94 2.58 -13.41 -15.52
C ILE A 94 2.96 -12.98 -14.11
N ARG A 95 3.54 -13.89 -13.30
CA ARG A 95 4.00 -13.57 -11.95
C ARG A 95 5.08 -12.48 -11.97
N GLY A 96 6.04 -12.58 -12.88
CA GLY A 96 7.10 -11.58 -13.04
C GLY A 96 6.57 -10.20 -13.44
N ALA A 97 5.69 -10.14 -14.45
CA ALA A 97 5.04 -8.90 -14.88
C ALA A 97 4.23 -8.27 -13.73
N TYR A 98 3.44 -9.08 -13.02
CA TYR A 98 2.69 -8.65 -11.85
C TYR A 98 3.61 -8.06 -10.76
N THR A 99 4.73 -8.72 -10.44
CA THR A 99 5.71 -8.21 -9.48
C THR A 99 6.33 -6.89 -9.90
N ILE A 100 6.74 -6.77 -11.17
CA ILE A 100 7.31 -5.52 -11.69
C ILE A 100 6.29 -4.38 -11.58
N ILE A 101 5.04 -4.63 -11.96
CA ILE A 101 3.97 -3.63 -11.92
C ILE A 101 3.76 -3.12 -10.49
N PHE A 102 3.55 -4.00 -9.51
CA PHE A 102 3.26 -3.51 -8.15
C PHE A 102 4.47 -2.87 -7.47
N VAL A 103 5.70 -3.30 -7.78
CA VAL A 103 6.93 -2.65 -7.29
C VAL A 103 7.06 -1.25 -7.88
N ALA A 104 6.86 -1.11 -9.20
CA ALA A 104 6.90 0.20 -9.85
C ALA A 104 5.83 1.16 -9.30
N LEU A 105 4.61 0.66 -9.09
CA LEU A 105 3.53 1.44 -8.46
C LEU A 105 3.89 1.85 -7.02
N GLY A 106 4.48 0.94 -6.23
CA GLY A 106 4.94 1.26 -4.87
C GLY A 106 5.98 2.37 -4.85
N ILE A 107 6.97 2.32 -5.75
CA ILE A 107 7.98 3.37 -5.91
C ILE A 107 7.32 4.70 -6.33
N LEU A 108 6.48 4.67 -7.36
CA LEU A 108 5.79 5.87 -7.84
C LEU A 108 4.97 6.54 -6.74
N ILE A 109 4.23 5.75 -5.96
CA ILE A 109 3.40 6.26 -4.87
C ILE A 109 4.27 6.93 -3.81
N VAL A 110 5.34 6.27 -3.33
CA VAL A 110 6.15 6.85 -2.25
C VAL A 110 6.91 8.09 -2.72
N THR A 111 7.44 8.11 -3.94
CA THR A 111 8.14 9.28 -4.46
C THR A 111 7.20 10.46 -4.64
N THR A 112 5.99 10.21 -5.16
CA THR A 112 4.98 11.26 -5.36
C THR A 112 4.49 11.80 -4.02
N THR A 113 4.24 10.93 -3.05
CA THR A 113 3.83 11.33 -1.70
C THR A 113 4.93 12.17 -1.02
N LEU A 114 6.19 11.73 -1.08
CA LEU A 114 7.29 12.48 -0.50
C LEU A 114 7.47 13.84 -1.18
N PHE A 115 7.31 13.90 -2.51
CA PHE A 115 7.33 15.16 -3.24
C PHE A 115 6.21 16.08 -2.74
N ILE A 116 4.95 15.64 -2.76
CA ILE A 116 3.79 16.46 -2.38
C ILE A 116 3.85 16.98 -0.94
N ILE A 117 4.34 16.16 0.01
CA ILE A 117 4.34 16.52 1.44
C ILE A 117 5.46 17.51 1.78
N TRP A 118 6.59 17.41 1.07
CA TRP A 118 7.83 18.10 1.43
C TRP A 118 8.27 19.15 0.40
N SER A 119 7.48 19.40 -0.65
CA SER A 119 7.62 20.53 -1.59
C SER A 119 6.66 21.66 -1.27
#